data_AF-A0A9E0LEE4-F1
#
_entry.id   AF-A0A9E0LEE4-F1
#
_cell.length_a   1.000
_cell.length_b   1.000
_cell.length_c   1.000
_cell.angle_alpha   90.00
_cell.angle_beta   90.00
_cell.angle_gamma   90.00
#
_symmetry.space_group_name_H-M   'P 1'
#
loop_
_entity.id
_entity.type
_entity.pdbx_description
1 polymer ?
#
loop_
_entity_poly.entity_id
_entity_poly.type
_entity_poly.pdbx_seq_one_letter_code
_entity_poly.pdbx_strand_id
1 'polypeptide(L)' 'MTSYAEFYRQSIDQRDNFWATQARLIDWQTPPEQVCDYS' A
#
# COMPACT_ATOMS: atom_id res chain seq x y z
N MET A 1 21.23 -0.52 -7.78
CA MET A 1 20.07 0.38 -7.97
C MET A 1 18.83 -0.49 -8.05
N THR A 2 18.20 -0.80 -6.91
CA THR A 2 16.85 -1.39 -6.91
C THR A 2 15.91 -0.39 -7.59
N SER A 3 15.15 -0.87 -8.56
CA SER A 3 14.51 -0.04 -9.55
C SER A 3 13.12 0.44 -9.10
N TYR A 4 12.73 1.61 -9.59
CA TYR A 4 11.34 2.08 -9.50
C TYR A 4 10.37 1.04 -10.09
N ALA A 5 10.79 0.27 -11.10
CA ALA A 5 9.99 -0.79 -11.70
C ALA A 5 9.70 -1.98 -10.76
N GLU A 6 10.66 -2.37 -9.91
CA GLU A 6 10.42 -3.39 -8.87
C GLU A 6 9.43 -2.88 -7.82
N PHE A 7 9.62 -1.64 -7.35
CA PHE A 7 8.76 -1.01 -6.35
C PHE A 7 7.32 -0.80 -6.88
N TYR A 8 7.18 -0.35 -8.13
CA TYR A 8 5.92 -0.22 -8.85
C TYR A 8 5.25 -1.58 -9.11
N ARG A 9 6.02 -2.64 -9.37
CA ARG A 9 5.49 -3.99 -9.48
C ARG A 9 4.94 -4.45 -8.13
N GLN A 10 5.70 -4.28 -7.04
CA GLN A 10 5.23 -4.64 -5.69
C GLN A 10 4.01 -3.83 -5.21
N SER A 11 3.84 -2.57 -5.62
CA SER A 11 2.63 -1.79 -5.27
C SER A 11 1.37 -2.22 -6.03
N ILE A 12 1.49 -3.12 -7.01
CA ILE A 12 0.39 -3.79 -7.73
C ILE A 12 0.22 -5.24 -7.28
N ASP A 13 1.32 -5.95 -6.99
CA ASP A 13 1.38 -7.41 -7.20
C ASP A 13 0.60 -8.28 -6.19
N GLN A 14 0.63 -8.23 -4.85
CA GLN A 14 1.28 -7.44 -3.77
C GLN A 14 0.68 -6.08 -3.32
N ARG A 15 -0.33 -5.51 -4.01
CA ARG A 15 -0.93 -4.19 -3.67
C ARG A 15 -1.42 -4.01 -2.22
N ASP A 16 -2.19 -4.96 -1.69
CA ASP A 16 -2.96 -4.75 -0.46
C ASP A 16 -2.05 -4.58 0.77
N ASN A 17 -1.08 -5.49 0.92
CA ASN A 17 -0.09 -5.48 1.99
C ASN A 17 0.91 -4.31 1.85
N PHE A 18 1.23 -3.92 0.61
CA PHE A 18 2.05 -2.74 0.31
C PHE A 18 1.35 -1.45 0.78
N TRP A 19 0.12 -1.20 0.32
CA TRP A 19 -0.64 0.00 0.68
C TRP A 19 -1.06 0.00 2.15
N ALA A 20 -1.31 -1.16 2.77
CA ALA A 20 -1.55 -1.26 4.21
C ALA A 20 -0.31 -0.86 5.03
N THR A 21 0.89 -1.20 4.54
CA THR A 21 2.15 -0.76 5.15
C THR A 21 2.36 0.74 4.97
N GLN A 22 2.05 1.31 3.79
CA GLN A 22 2.14 2.77 3.58
C GLN A 22 1.10 3.54 4.40
N ALA A 23 -0.13 3.04 4.52
CA ALA A 23 -1.19 3.67 5.31
C ALA A 23 -0.83 3.77 6.79
N ARG A 24 -0.08 2.80 7.34
CA ARG A 24 0.44 2.82 8.73
C ARG A 24 1.54 3.87 8.98
N LEU A 25 2.11 4.48 7.94
CA LEU A 25 3.09 5.57 8.07
C LEU A 25 2.43 6.95 8.13
N ILE A 26 1.11 7.02 7.94
CA ILE A 26 0.31 8.24 8.02
C ILE A 26 -0.36 8.27 9.40
N ASP A 27 -0.28 9.42 10.08
CA ASP A 27 -0.96 9.63 11.35
C ASP A 27 -2.46 9.87 11.11
N TRP A 28 -3.25 8.80 11.12
CA TRP A 28 -4.69 8.86 10.93
C TRP A 28 -5.42 9.07 12.26
N GLN A 29 -6.26 10.09 12.34
CA GLN A 29 -7.22 10.25 13.45
C GLN A 29 -8.24 9.09 13.53
N THR A 30 -8.47 8.38 12.42
CA THR A 30 -9.15 7.08 12.39
C THR A 30 -8.57 6.28 11.20
N PRO A 31 -7.92 5.13 11.43
CA PRO A 31 -7.29 4.37 10.34
C PRO A 31 -8.36 3.69 9.47
N PRO A 32 -8.12 3.53 8.15
CA PRO A 32 -9.02 2.78 7.28
C PRO A 32 -8.99 1.29 7.61
N GLU A 33 -10.16 0.69 7.83
CA GLU A 33 -10.30 -0.75 8.11
C GLU A 33 -10.04 -1.62 6.86
N GLN A 34 -10.29 -1.07 5.66
CA GLN A 34 -10.06 -1.73 4.38
C GLN A 34 -9.25 -0.81 3.46
N VAL A 35 -8.16 -1.33 2.91
CA VAL A 35 -7.18 -0.55 2.13
C VAL A 35 -7.48 -0.56 0.63
N CYS A 36 -8.14 -1.62 0.16
CA CYS A 36 -8.48 -1.81 -1.24
C CYS A 36 -9.89 -2.41 -1.35
N ASP A 37 -10.89 -1.53 -1.49
CA ASP A 37 -12.24 -1.93 -1.88
C ASP A 37 -12.30 -2.19 -3.41
N TYR A 38 -13.14 -3.14 -3.82
CA TYR A 38 -13.32 -3.57 -5.22
C TYR A 38 -14.80 -3.72 -5.61
N SER A 39 -15.70 -3.09 -4.84
CA SER A 39 -17.16 -3.06 -5.06
C SER A 39 -17.57 -2.19 -6.26
#